data_AF-A0A2A5JQ14-F1
#
_entry.id   AF-A0A2A5JQ14-F1
#
_cell.length_a   1.000
_cell.length_b   1.000
_cell.length_c   1.000
_cell.angle_alpha   90.00
_cell.angle_beta   90.00
_cell.angle_gamma   90.00
#
_symmetry.space_group_name_H-M   'P 1'
#
loop_
_entity.id
_entity.type
_entity.pdbx_description
1 polymer ?
#
loop_
_entity_poly.entity_id
_entity_poly.type
_entity_poly.pdbx_seq_one_letter_code
_entity_poly.pdbx_strand_id
1 'polypeptide(L)'
;MDTKNIKKEINKKTTIIKNEIFTGKLSETDKVLKLILYSDSLSREEKISEIYSLIKNYPPESFEFQYLVDVISDLKPLKLSSEFIDLYQITENDKSKQKIIRLLSESTTITAEIDDSKLEEYTDDFVRVKDFFESEIKNRYVSTDVINSLVFNYNNLINTEDYIDFIENELANINHSIDDERLSKVKLSQAMSADSPDYLKKLLSTSDVSLSRTVYSYTQSMSKHSLSAEKSQAIKLYLDNTKQAVFGKNEQDNYDKINWIESVSLVSDKSKEDLVVNIINSSNNVAERAFLASYYPDAQLSNESLSTLKDDIESELGVVQDEALRQNLQTVLENINHRLAN
;
A
#
# COMPACT_ATOMS: atom_id res chain seq x y z
N MET A 1 38.31 3.98 10.78
CA MET A 1 38.41 2.51 10.62
C MET A 1 37.35 2.13 9.61
N ASP A 2 37.74 1.54 8.49
CA ASP A 2 36.86 1.39 7.33
C ASP A 2 35.79 0.30 7.59
N THR A 3 34.62 0.39 6.95
CA THR A 3 33.44 -0.48 7.17
C THR A 3 33.79 -1.99 7.18
N LYS A 4 34.71 -2.42 6.31
CA LYS A 4 35.19 -3.80 6.23
C LYS A 4 35.92 -4.27 7.49
N ASN A 5 36.68 -3.37 8.13
CA ASN A 5 37.39 -3.67 9.38
C ASN A 5 36.43 -3.71 10.58
N ILE A 6 35.40 -2.84 10.60
CA ILE A 6 34.36 -2.85 11.63
C ILE A 6 33.54 -4.14 11.55
N LYS A 7 33.03 -4.53 10.38
CA LYS A 7 32.27 -5.79 10.21
C LYS A 7 33.10 -7.02 10.59
N LYS A 8 34.41 -7.01 10.34
CA LYS A 8 35.32 -8.10 10.74
C LYS A 8 35.51 -8.17 12.26
N GLU A 9 35.62 -7.02 12.93
CA GLU A 9 35.68 -6.93 14.40
C GLU A 9 34.36 -7.38 15.06
N ILE A 10 33.21 -6.94 14.52
CA ILE A 10 31.88 -7.37 14.97
C ILE A 10 31.78 -8.90 14.88
N ASN A 11 32.00 -9.48 13.69
CA ASN A 11 31.92 -10.93 13.48
C ASN A 11 32.84 -11.74 14.39
N LYS A 12 34.05 -11.24 14.69
CA LYS A 12 34.98 -11.90 15.60
C LYS A 12 34.45 -11.93 17.04
N LYS A 13 33.74 -10.88 17.46
CA LYS A 13 33.19 -10.74 18.82
C LYS A 13 31.81 -11.36 18.97
N THR A 14 31.00 -11.47 17.92
CA THR A 14 29.69 -12.16 17.96
C THR A 14 29.82 -13.62 18.39
N THR A 15 30.91 -14.30 18.03
CA THR A 15 31.22 -15.66 18.51
C THR A 15 31.47 -15.72 20.01
N ILE A 16 32.02 -14.66 20.60
CA ILE A 16 32.29 -14.54 22.04
C ILE A 16 31.02 -14.17 22.80
N ILE A 17 30.16 -13.33 22.21
CA ILE A 17 28.87 -12.91 22.75
C ILE A 17 27.96 -14.11 23.02
N LYS A 18 28.01 -15.17 22.19
CA LYS A 18 27.26 -16.41 22.44
C LYS A 18 27.61 -17.10 23.77
N ASN A 19 28.80 -16.85 24.31
CA ASN A 19 29.21 -17.39 25.61
C ASN A 19 28.84 -16.48 26.79
N GLU A 20 28.53 -15.20 26.55
CA GLU A 20 28.11 -14.25 27.60
C GLU A 20 26.62 -14.43 27.98
N ILE A 21 25.81 -15.06 27.11
CA ILE A 21 24.35 -15.31 27.24
C ILE A 21 23.92 -15.86 28.62
N PHE A 22 24.80 -16.56 29.34
CA PHE A 22 24.48 -17.21 30.61
C PHE A 22 25.17 -16.58 31.84
N THR A 23 25.91 -15.49 31.64
CA THR A 23 26.77 -14.93 32.71
C THR A 23 26.26 -13.62 33.28
N GLY A 24 25.25 -12.98 32.65
CA GLY A 24 24.75 -11.67 33.06
C GLY A 24 25.79 -10.53 32.89
N LYS A 25 26.85 -10.76 32.10
CA LYS A 25 27.90 -9.77 31.83
C LYS A 25 27.76 -9.28 30.40
N LEU A 26 27.59 -7.96 30.24
CA LEU A 26 27.47 -7.27 28.94
C LEU A 26 28.83 -6.77 28.40
N SER A 27 29.96 -7.26 28.90
CA SER A 27 31.24 -6.59 28.68
C SER A 27 31.70 -6.57 27.21
N GLU A 28 31.44 -7.65 26.46
CA GLU A 28 31.73 -7.67 25.02
C GLU A 28 30.56 -7.13 24.21
N THR A 29 29.31 -7.39 24.61
CA THR A 29 28.12 -6.77 23.99
C THR A 29 28.21 -5.24 23.98
N ASP A 30 28.58 -4.61 25.11
CA ASP A 30 28.76 -3.16 25.21
C ASP A 30 29.88 -2.65 24.31
N LYS A 31 30.99 -3.39 24.19
CA LYS A 31 32.08 -3.00 23.29
C LYS A 31 31.62 -3.05 21.84
N VAL A 32 30.85 -4.06 21.46
CA VAL A 32 30.30 -4.19 20.10
C VAL A 32 29.26 -3.10 19.84
N LEU A 33 28.35 -2.83 20.78
CA LEU A 33 27.36 -1.77 20.65
C LEU A 33 28.02 -0.39 20.52
N LYS A 34 29.05 -0.09 21.33
CA LYS A 34 29.81 1.16 21.18
C LYS A 34 30.48 1.26 19.82
N LEU A 35 31.04 0.16 19.29
CA LEU A 35 31.61 0.12 17.95
C LEU A 35 30.56 0.37 16.86
N ILE A 36 29.32 -0.12 17.03
CA ILE A 36 28.24 0.08 16.07
C ILE A 36 27.70 1.52 16.16
N LEU A 37 27.26 1.94 17.34
CA LEU A 37 26.59 3.22 17.56
C LEU A 37 27.48 4.42 17.23
N TYR A 38 28.74 4.41 17.69
CA TYR A 38 29.70 5.50 17.48
C TYR A 38 30.50 5.36 16.18
N SER A 39 30.13 4.42 15.29
CA SER A 39 30.74 4.37 13.97
C SER A 39 30.17 5.45 13.06
N ASP A 40 31.05 6.30 12.54
CA ASP A 40 30.72 7.26 11.46
C ASP A 40 30.66 6.59 10.09
N SER A 41 31.13 5.34 9.96
CA SER A 41 31.22 4.62 8.69
C SER A 41 30.09 3.61 8.47
N LEU A 42 29.15 3.51 9.41
CA LEU A 42 27.95 2.69 9.28
C LEU A 42 26.76 3.63 9.09
N SER A 43 25.92 3.36 8.09
CA SER A 43 24.63 4.04 7.98
C SER A 43 23.73 3.67 9.16
N ARG A 44 22.68 4.47 9.41
CA ARG A 44 21.68 4.15 10.45
C ARG A 44 21.05 2.77 10.21
N GLU A 45 20.72 2.43 8.97
CA GLU A 45 20.17 1.13 8.60
C GLU A 45 21.16 -0.01 8.83
N GLU A 46 22.45 0.21 8.54
CA GLU A 46 23.47 -0.78 8.89
C GLU A 46 23.57 -0.98 10.42
N LYS A 47 23.52 0.11 11.20
CA LYS A 47 23.52 0.01 12.67
C LYS A 47 22.31 -0.77 13.18
N ILE A 48 21.12 -0.49 12.67
CA ILE A 48 19.87 -1.21 12.98
C ILE A 48 20.02 -2.70 12.67
N SER A 49 20.48 -3.03 11.46
CA SER A 49 20.65 -4.42 11.04
C SER A 49 21.64 -5.19 11.93
N GLU A 50 22.78 -4.58 12.28
CA GLU A 50 23.79 -5.23 13.12
C GLU A 50 23.26 -5.44 14.55
N ILE A 51 22.58 -4.43 15.15
CA ILE A 51 22.01 -4.57 16.50
C ILE A 51 20.88 -5.60 16.52
N TYR A 52 20.01 -5.61 15.50
CA TYR A 52 18.95 -6.60 15.39
C TYR A 52 19.49 -8.03 15.27
N SER A 53 20.62 -8.21 14.58
CA SER A 53 21.30 -9.51 14.54
C SER A 53 21.78 -9.98 15.92
N LEU A 54 22.15 -9.04 16.81
CA LEU A 54 22.52 -9.35 18.18
C LEU A 54 21.28 -9.75 19.00
N ILE A 55 20.17 -9.02 18.87
CA ILE A 55 18.90 -9.31 19.57
C ILE A 55 18.47 -10.77 19.36
N LYS A 56 18.57 -11.28 18.12
CA LYS A 56 18.21 -12.67 17.79
C LYS A 56 19.00 -13.75 18.54
N ASN A 57 20.15 -13.42 19.13
CA ASN A 57 20.95 -14.38 19.89
C ASN A 57 20.49 -14.52 21.34
N TYR A 58 19.58 -13.67 21.82
CA TYR A 58 19.14 -13.63 23.20
C TYR A 58 17.67 -14.02 23.33
N PRO A 59 17.30 -14.80 24.36
CA PRO A 59 15.89 -15.09 24.62
C PRO A 59 15.18 -13.80 25.06
N PRO A 60 13.91 -13.58 24.66
CA PRO A 60 13.16 -12.35 24.96
C PRO A 60 13.10 -11.99 26.45
N GLU A 61 13.21 -12.97 27.34
CA GLU A 61 13.13 -12.81 28.79
C GLU A 61 14.46 -12.35 29.41
N SER A 62 15.56 -12.43 28.67
CA SER A 62 16.89 -12.07 29.19
C SER A 62 17.04 -10.56 29.40
N PHE A 63 17.93 -10.19 30.33
CA PHE A 63 18.29 -8.80 30.57
C PHE A 63 18.98 -8.19 29.34
N GLU A 64 19.84 -8.97 28.69
CA GLU A 64 20.58 -8.60 27.50
C GLU A 64 19.66 -8.28 26.33
N PHE A 65 18.60 -9.07 26.13
CA PHE A 65 17.57 -8.77 25.16
C PHE A 65 16.90 -7.42 25.43
N GLN A 66 16.42 -7.20 26.66
CA GLN A 66 15.74 -5.96 27.03
C GLN A 66 16.64 -4.73 26.85
N TYR A 67 17.93 -4.87 27.18
CA TYR A 67 18.93 -3.83 26.96
C TYR A 67 19.15 -3.53 25.47
N LEU A 68 19.26 -4.57 24.63
CA LEU A 68 19.42 -4.38 23.18
C LEU A 68 18.18 -3.78 22.53
N VAL A 69 16.99 -4.12 23.01
CA VAL A 69 15.73 -3.49 22.61
C VAL A 69 15.74 -2.00 22.95
N ASP A 70 16.15 -1.61 24.16
CA ASP A 70 16.28 -0.20 24.52
C ASP A 70 17.26 0.55 23.60
N VAL A 71 18.41 -0.08 23.30
CA VAL A 71 19.43 0.53 22.44
C VAL A 71 18.97 0.68 20.99
N ILE A 72 18.26 -0.31 20.45
CA ILE A 72 17.78 -0.22 19.07
C ILE A 72 16.61 0.75 18.94
N SER A 73 15.78 0.93 19.98
CA SER A 73 14.68 1.91 19.98
C SER A 73 15.15 3.33 19.69
N ASP A 74 16.32 3.74 20.22
CA ASP A 74 16.92 5.05 19.96
C ASP A 74 17.22 5.27 18.46
N LEU A 75 17.38 4.19 17.69
CA LEU A 75 17.58 4.23 16.24
C LEU A 75 16.28 4.20 15.44
N LYS A 76 15.12 4.09 16.11
CA LYS A 76 13.77 4.11 15.52
C LYS A 76 13.64 3.17 14.29
N PRO A 77 13.77 1.85 14.47
CA PRO A 77 13.89 0.87 13.39
C PRO A 77 12.54 0.50 12.74
N LEU A 78 11.84 1.45 12.13
CA LEU A 78 10.48 1.24 11.61
C LEU A 78 10.37 0.08 10.60
N LYS A 79 11.39 -0.12 9.75
CA LYS A 79 11.48 -1.22 8.77
C LYS A 79 11.46 -2.63 9.35
N LEU A 80 11.75 -2.76 10.65
CA LEU A 80 11.74 -4.04 11.35
C LEU A 80 10.42 -4.26 12.11
N SER A 81 9.36 -3.50 11.80
CA SER A 81 8.08 -3.58 12.50
C SER A 81 7.47 -4.98 12.50
N SER A 82 7.52 -5.69 11.36
CA SER A 82 7.03 -7.07 11.26
C SER A 82 7.80 -8.00 12.19
N GLU A 83 9.12 -7.91 12.16
CA GLU A 83 10.00 -8.70 13.00
C GLU A 83 9.77 -8.47 14.49
N PHE A 84 9.50 -7.21 14.89
CA PHE A 84 9.20 -6.89 16.28
C PHE A 84 7.78 -7.31 16.70
N ILE A 85 6.82 -7.30 15.78
CA ILE A 85 5.47 -7.85 16.03
C ILE A 85 5.55 -9.36 16.24
N ASP A 86 6.26 -10.09 15.37
CA ASP A 86 6.48 -11.52 15.52
C ASP A 86 7.18 -11.84 16.86
N LEU A 87 8.17 -11.03 17.21
CA LEU A 87 8.89 -11.15 18.48
C LEU A 87 7.99 -10.91 19.68
N TYR A 88 7.08 -9.93 19.61
CA TYR A 88 6.07 -9.69 20.64
C TYR A 88 5.16 -10.91 20.83
N GLN A 89 4.72 -11.55 19.73
CA GLN A 89 3.81 -12.69 19.80
C GLN A 89 4.41 -13.90 20.50
N ILE A 90 5.71 -14.15 20.32
CA ILE A 90 6.41 -15.27 20.96
C ILE A 90 6.93 -14.94 22.37
N THR A 91 6.90 -13.67 22.79
CA THR A 91 7.38 -13.25 24.10
C THR A 91 6.33 -13.54 25.17
N GLU A 92 6.68 -14.31 26.20
CA GLU A 92 5.75 -14.62 27.29
C GLU A 92 5.75 -13.55 28.38
N ASN A 93 6.90 -12.90 28.61
CA ASN A 93 7.06 -11.94 29.70
C ASN A 93 6.48 -10.56 29.38
N ASP A 94 5.62 -10.06 30.28
CA ASP A 94 4.98 -8.75 30.16
C ASP A 94 5.96 -7.58 30.05
N LYS A 95 7.07 -7.58 30.78
CA LYS A 95 8.04 -6.46 30.73
C LYS A 95 8.70 -6.38 29.36
N SER A 96 9.09 -7.52 28.80
CA SER A 96 9.66 -7.57 27.45
C SER A 96 8.63 -7.16 26.39
N LYS A 97 7.36 -7.58 26.54
CA LYS A 97 6.27 -7.09 25.69
C LYS A 97 6.10 -5.58 25.73
N GLN A 98 6.12 -4.98 26.93
CA GLN A 98 6.02 -3.52 27.10
C GLN A 98 7.19 -2.78 26.44
N LYS A 99 8.40 -3.34 26.49
CA LYS A 99 9.58 -2.79 25.82
C LYS A 99 9.43 -2.83 24.30
N ILE A 100 8.93 -3.93 23.74
CA ILE A 100 8.68 -4.07 22.31
C ILE A 100 7.57 -3.10 21.85
N ILE A 101 6.49 -2.95 22.62
CA ILE A 101 5.43 -1.96 22.36
C ILE A 101 6.03 -0.55 22.29
N ARG A 102 6.85 -0.18 23.28
CA ARG A 102 7.50 1.12 23.31
C ARG A 102 8.41 1.33 22.10
N LEU A 103 9.22 0.32 21.75
CA LEU A 103 10.06 0.34 20.54
C LEU A 103 9.24 0.60 19.28
N LEU A 104 8.13 -0.13 19.11
CA LEU A 104 7.27 0.00 17.94
C LEU A 104 6.68 1.41 17.85
N SER A 105 6.20 1.95 18.97
CA SER A 105 5.69 3.31 19.06
C SER A 105 6.77 4.36 18.75
N GLU A 106 7.95 4.27 19.38
CA GLU A 106 9.07 5.21 19.13
C GLU A 106 9.56 5.14 17.68
N SER A 107 9.50 3.96 17.05
CA SER A 107 9.86 3.76 15.66
C SER A 107 8.92 4.48 14.69
N THR A 108 7.65 4.69 15.06
CA THR A 108 6.70 5.46 14.24
C THR A 108 6.96 6.97 14.27
N THR A 109 7.75 7.47 15.22
CA THR A 109 8.05 8.90 15.32
C THR A 109 9.06 9.28 14.24
N ILE A 110 8.58 9.73 13.07
CA ILE A 110 9.44 10.16 11.96
C ILE A 110 10.39 11.28 12.39
N THR A 111 11.64 11.18 11.93
CA THR A 111 12.65 12.24 11.99
C THR A 111 12.90 12.79 10.59
N ALA A 112 13.26 14.08 10.46
CA ALA A 112 13.44 14.83 9.21
C ALA A 112 14.52 14.31 8.20
N GLU A 113 15.01 13.08 8.36
CA GLU A 113 16.05 12.45 7.54
C GLU A 113 15.50 11.38 6.59
N ILE A 114 14.18 11.30 6.40
CA ILE A 114 13.56 10.28 5.53
C ILE A 114 13.65 10.73 4.06
N ASP A 115 14.26 9.87 3.24
CA ASP A 115 14.31 9.97 1.77
C ASP A 115 12.95 9.61 1.16
N ASP A 116 12.48 10.43 0.21
CA ASP A 116 11.22 10.29 -0.53
C ASP A 116 10.96 8.86 -1.06
N SER A 117 12.02 8.20 -1.52
CA SER A 117 11.94 6.85 -2.09
C SER A 117 11.54 5.77 -1.08
N LYS A 118 11.58 6.07 0.22
CA LYS A 118 11.29 5.14 1.31
C LYS A 118 9.97 5.43 2.03
N LEU A 119 9.22 6.47 1.64
CA LEU A 119 8.01 6.91 2.34
C LEU A 119 6.84 5.92 2.26
N GLU A 120 6.68 5.24 1.12
CA GLU A 120 5.65 4.21 0.94
C GLU A 120 5.90 3.03 1.89
N GLU A 121 7.15 2.57 1.97
CA GLU A 121 7.58 1.52 2.89
C GLU A 121 7.33 1.92 4.36
N TYR A 122 7.71 3.14 4.74
CA TYR A 122 7.47 3.65 6.11
C TYR A 122 6.00 3.84 6.44
N THR A 123 5.18 4.16 5.44
CA THR A 123 3.73 4.25 5.58
C THR A 123 3.12 2.89 5.86
N ASP A 124 3.50 1.86 5.10
CA ASP A 124 3.01 0.49 5.29
C ASP A 124 3.43 -0.06 6.66
N ASP A 125 4.66 0.23 7.09
CA ASP A 125 5.15 -0.14 8.42
C ASP A 125 4.39 0.59 9.54
N PHE A 126 4.12 1.89 9.38
CA PHE A 126 3.34 2.67 10.34
C PHE A 126 1.93 2.09 10.51
N VAL A 127 1.25 1.84 9.39
CA VAL A 127 -0.07 1.22 9.35
C VAL A 127 -0.05 -0.12 10.09
N ARG A 128 0.93 -0.97 9.77
CA ARG A 128 1.06 -2.30 10.38
C ARG A 128 1.19 -2.21 11.90
N VAL A 129 1.97 -1.26 12.40
CA VAL A 129 2.11 -1.01 13.85
C VAL A 129 0.78 -0.55 14.46
N LYS A 130 0.07 0.36 13.80
CA LYS A 130 -1.24 0.84 14.27
C LYS A 130 -2.26 -0.29 14.37
N ASP A 131 -2.41 -1.08 13.31
CA ASP A 131 -3.34 -2.21 13.25
C ASP A 131 -3.02 -3.26 14.33
N PHE A 132 -1.73 -3.54 14.53
CA PHE A 132 -1.27 -4.42 15.60
C PHE A 132 -1.69 -3.90 16.98
N PHE A 133 -1.50 -2.61 17.28
CA PHE A 133 -1.90 -2.04 18.57
C PHE A 133 -3.43 -2.12 18.76
N GLU A 134 -4.20 -1.77 17.75
CA GLU A 134 -5.67 -1.83 17.82
C GLU A 134 -6.20 -3.24 18.04
N SER A 135 -5.60 -4.21 17.37
CA SER A 135 -5.93 -5.63 17.54
C SER A 135 -5.61 -6.10 18.96
N GLU A 136 -4.40 -5.81 19.45
CA GLU A 136 -3.95 -6.30 20.75
C GLU A 136 -4.64 -5.61 21.94
N ILE A 137 -5.05 -4.34 21.82
CA ILE A 137 -5.85 -3.66 22.85
C ILE A 137 -7.20 -4.37 23.05
N LYS A 138 -7.78 -4.94 21.98
CA LYS A 138 -9.05 -5.67 22.01
C LYS A 138 -8.89 -7.14 22.44
N ASN A 139 -7.65 -7.63 22.58
CA ASN A 139 -7.34 -9.01 22.89
C ASN A 139 -7.56 -9.31 24.39
N ARG A 140 -8.54 -10.18 24.69
CA ARG A 140 -8.95 -10.51 26.06
C ARG A 140 -7.93 -11.35 26.85
N TYR A 141 -6.92 -11.89 26.17
CA TYR A 141 -5.92 -12.76 26.78
C TYR A 141 -4.64 -12.01 27.16
N VAL A 142 -4.57 -10.71 26.87
CA VAL A 142 -3.42 -9.86 27.22
C VAL A 142 -3.59 -9.35 28.65
N SER A 143 -2.48 -9.30 29.40
CA SER A 143 -2.50 -8.81 30.77
C SER A 143 -2.84 -7.31 30.83
N THR A 144 -3.41 -6.86 31.94
CA THR A 144 -3.78 -5.45 32.14
C THR A 144 -2.60 -4.51 32.00
N ASP A 145 -1.40 -4.91 32.43
CA ASP A 145 -0.20 -4.07 32.34
C ASP A 145 0.27 -3.88 30.89
N VAL A 146 0.16 -4.93 30.07
CA VAL A 146 0.46 -4.86 28.64
C VAL A 146 -0.60 -4.04 27.91
N ILE A 147 -1.89 -4.20 28.25
CA ILE A 147 -2.99 -3.38 27.70
C ILE A 147 -2.77 -1.89 28.02
N ASN A 148 -2.44 -1.55 29.26
CA ASN A 148 -2.16 -0.16 29.64
C ASN A 148 -1.01 0.43 28.82
N SER A 149 0.03 -0.35 28.57
CA SER A 149 1.17 0.05 27.76
C SER A 149 0.79 0.23 26.29
N LEU A 150 -0.03 -0.66 25.73
CA LEU A 150 -0.58 -0.53 24.37
C LEU A 150 -1.42 0.75 24.26
N VAL A 151 -2.36 1.00 25.17
CA VAL A 151 -3.21 2.19 25.15
C VAL A 151 -2.38 3.46 25.28
N PHE A 152 -1.44 3.51 26.23
CA PHE A 152 -0.57 4.67 26.42
C PHE A 152 0.24 4.98 25.15
N ASN A 153 0.86 3.96 24.55
CA ASN A 153 1.70 4.14 23.38
C ASN A 153 0.88 4.32 22.09
N TYR A 154 -0.33 3.77 21.99
CA TYR A 154 -1.27 4.00 20.90
C TYR A 154 -1.64 5.49 20.80
N ASN A 155 -1.92 6.12 21.95
CA ASN A 155 -2.22 7.55 22.01
C ASN A 155 -1.00 8.44 21.68
N ASN A 156 0.21 7.90 21.75
CA ASN A 156 1.45 8.58 21.38
C ASN A 156 1.86 8.30 19.92
N LEU A 157 1.18 7.39 19.22
CA LEU A 157 1.33 7.29 17.77
C LEU A 157 0.85 8.62 17.17
N ILE A 158 1.59 9.15 16.20
CA ILE A 158 1.11 10.30 15.42
C ILE A 158 -0.26 9.89 14.86
N ASN A 159 -1.31 10.69 15.10
CA ASN A 159 -2.62 10.39 14.53
C ASN A 159 -2.47 10.29 13.00
N THR A 160 -3.18 9.37 12.35
CA THR A 160 -3.01 9.16 10.90
C THR A 160 -3.19 10.47 10.12
N GLU A 161 -4.13 11.32 10.53
CA GLU A 161 -4.33 12.67 9.97
C GLU A 161 -3.13 13.59 10.21
N ASP A 162 -2.56 13.63 11.42
CA ASP A 162 -1.35 14.42 11.71
C ASP A 162 -0.12 13.87 10.98
N TYR A 163 -0.08 12.57 10.70
CA TYR A 163 0.98 11.90 9.94
C TYR A 163 0.85 12.23 8.45
N ILE A 164 -0.38 12.30 7.93
CA ILE A 164 -0.67 12.78 6.59
C ILE A 164 -0.29 14.24 6.47
N ASP A 165 -0.72 15.10 7.39
CA ASP A 165 -0.37 16.52 7.38
C ASP A 165 1.15 16.72 7.53
N PHE A 166 1.83 15.89 8.33
CA PHE A 166 3.28 15.89 8.43
C PHE A 166 3.95 15.43 7.13
N ILE A 167 3.47 14.36 6.49
CA ILE A 167 3.94 13.94 5.16
C ILE A 167 3.67 15.05 4.14
N GLU A 168 2.48 15.64 4.11
CA GLU A 168 2.14 16.75 3.22
C GLU A 168 3.07 17.96 3.43
N ASN A 169 3.40 18.29 4.68
CA ASN A 169 4.29 19.41 5.01
C ASN A 169 5.77 19.10 4.74
N GLU A 170 6.27 17.93 5.11
CA GLU A 170 7.65 17.53 4.80
C GLU A 170 7.85 17.35 3.29
N LEU A 171 6.87 16.78 2.59
CA LEU A 171 6.92 16.62 1.12
C LEU A 171 6.77 17.93 0.36
N ALA A 172 5.97 18.88 0.85
CA ALA A 172 5.93 20.23 0.30
C ALA A 172 7.24 20.99 0.52
N ASN A 173 7.97 20.69 1.60
CA ASN A 173 9.27 21.28 1.92
C ASN A 173 10.44 20.63 1.18
N ILE A 174 10.34 19.34 0.80
CA ILE A 174 11.29 18.65 -0.09
C ILE A 174 10.94 18.98 -1.55
N ASN A 175 11.24 20.22 -1.97
CA ASN A 175 11.27 20.75 -3.35
C ASN A 175 10.56 19.93 -4.46
N HIS A 176 9.36 20.37 -4.87
CA HIS A 176 8.77 20.29 -6.23
C HIS A 176 8.86 18.99 -7.09
N SER A 177 9.32 17.84 -6.60
CA SER A 177 9.57 16.64 -7.44
C SER A 177 8.67 15.45 -7.17
N ILE A 178 7.68 15.56 -6.28
CA ILE A 178 6.72 14.49 -6.08
C ILE A 178 5.58 14.70 -7.07
N ASP A 179 5.56 13.81 -8.06
CA ASP A 179 4.45 13.66 -8.98
C ASP A 179 3.15 13.43 -8.19
N ASP A 180 2.10 14.16 -8.54
CA ASP A 180 0.81 14.15 -7.85
C ASP A 180 0.23 12.72 -7.76
N GLU A 181 0.56 11.86 -8.73
CA GLU A 181 0.19 10.45 -8.75
C GLU A 181 0.79 9.67 -7.57
N ARG A 182 2.05 9.92 -7.22
CA ARG A 182 2.76 9.25 -6.11
C ARG A 182 2.20 9.67 -4.76
N LEU A 183 2.03 10.97 -4.54
CA LEU A 183 1.43 11.48 -3.30
C LEU A 183 0.02 10.92 -3.10
N SER A 184 -0.74 10.83 -4.19
CA SER A 184 -2.07 10.24 -4.19
C SER A 184 -2.10 8.76 -3.83
N LYS A 185 -1.11 7.97 -4.27
CA LYS A 185 -0.98 6.55 -3.90
C LYS A 185 -0.78 6.37 -2.40
N VAL A 186 0.09 7.18 -1.81
CA VAL A 186 0.35 7.17 -0.36
C VAL A 186 -0.92 7.51 0.42
N LYS A 187 -1.60 8.61 0.05
CA LYS A 187 -2.86 9.02 0.72
C LYS A 187 -3.96 7.97 0.62
N LEU A 188 -4.10 7.35 -0.56
CA LEU A 188 -5.10 6.30 -0.77
C LEU A 188 -4.78 5.04 0.04
N SER A 189 -3.52 4.58 0.04
CA SER A 189 -3.11 3.42 0.83
C SER A 189 -3.41 3.62 2.32
N GLN A 190 -3.07 4.80 2.86
CA GLN A 190 -3.34 5.13 4.26
C GLN A 190 -4.84 5.22 4.56
N ALA A 191 -5.63 5.87 3.70
CA ALA A 191 -7.07 5.98 3.88
C ALA A 191 -7.77 4.61 3.91
N MET A 192 -7.24 3.69 3.12
CA MET A 192 -7.74 2.33 3.02
C MET A 192 -7.36 1.46 4.21
N SER A 193 -6.21 1.70 4.81
CA SER A 193 -5.76 0.97 6.00
C SER A 193 -6.35 1.50 7.30
N ALA A 194 -6.57 2.81 7.42
CA ALA A 194 -6.98 3.47 8.67
C ALA A 194 -8.42 3.16 9.17
N ASP A 195 -9.10 2.17 8.59
CA ASP A 195 -10.52 1.85 8.80
C ASP A 195 -11.46 3.04 9.00
N SER A 196 -11.20 4.13 8.26
CA SER A 196 -11.94 5.39 8.32
C SER A 196 -12.59 5.68 6.97
N PRO A 197 -13.85 5.24 6.75
CA PRO A 197 -14.58 5.49 5.51
C PRO A 197 -14.76 6.97 5.20
N ASP A 198 -14.85 7.82 6.23
CA ASP A 198 -15.08 9.26 6.04
C ASP A 198 -13.81 9.98 5.57
N TYR A 199 -12.64 9.55 6.04
CA TYR A 199 -11.37 10.06 5.51
C TYR A 199 -11.18 9.64 4.05
N LEU A 200 -11.49 8.38 3.70
CA LEU A 200 -11.48 7.92 2.31
C LEU A 200 -12.44 8.70 1.41
N LYS A 201 -13.68 8.94 1.87
CA LYS A 201 -14.65 9.77 1.12
C LYS A 201 -14.13 11.18 0.89
N LYS A 202 -13.56 11.81 1.93
CA LYS A 202 -12.98 13.15 1.84
C LYS A 202 -11.89 13.18 0.77
N LEU A 203 -10.93 12.26 0.85
CA LEU A 203 -9.83 12.13 -0.11
C LEU A 203 -10.35 11.99 -1.55
N LEU A 204 -11.27 11.05 -1.78
CA LEU A 204 -11.86 10.77 -3.10
C LEU A 204 -12.78 11.90 -3.61
N SER A 205 -13.30 12.75 -2.72
CA SER A 205 -14.14 13.90 -3.10
C SER A 205 -13.34 15.14 -3.48
N THR A 206 -12.12 15.25 -2.99
CA THR A 206 -11.21 16.39 -3.23
C THR A 206 -10.17 16.10 -4.32
N SER A 207 -10.12 14.86 -4.79
CA SER A 207 -9.15 14.37 -5.77
C SER A 207 -9.52 14.75 -7.21
N ASP A 208 -8.57 15.33 -7.95
CA ASP A 208 -8.68 15.54 -9.39
C ASP A 208 -8.50 14.23 -10.18
N VAL A 209 -8.70 14.27 -11.50
CA VAL A 209 -8.59 13.11 -12.43
C VAL A 209 -7.25 12.38 -12.30
N SER A 210 -6.18 13.01 -11.80
CA SER A 210 -4.87 12.39 -11.54
C SER A 210 -4.92 11.20 -10.55
N LEU A 211 -5.97 11.09 -9.73
CA LEU A 211 -6.16 9.95 -8.84
C LEU A 211 -6.81 8.72 -9.48
N SER A 212 -7.33 8.81 -10.71
CA SER A 212 -8.04 7.71 -11.38
C SER A 212 -7.17 6.44 -11.49
N ARG A 213 -5.97 6.57 -12.06
CA ARG A 213 -5.03 5.44 -12.27
C ARG A 213 -4.51 4.84 -10.98
N THR A 214 -4.35 5.67 -9.95
CA THR A 214 -4.01 5.25 -8.60
C THR A 214 -5.13 4.44 -7.97
N VAL A 215 -6.38 4.90 -8.08
CA VAL A 215 -7.56 4.16 -7.59
C VAL A 215 -7.72 2.84 -8.34
N TYR A 216 -7.47 2.80 -9.65
CA TYR A 216 -7.50 1.56 -10.43
C TYR A 216 -6.45 0.56 -9.96
N SER A 217 -5.18 0.98 -9.93
CA SER A 217 -4.07 0.12 -9.49
C SER A 217 -4.32 -0.45 -8.09
N TYR A 218 -4.85 0.39 -7.20
CA TYR A 218 -5.16 -0.01 -5.85
C TYR A 218 -6.33 -1.01 -5.81
N THR A 219 -7.48 -0.69 -6.40
CA THR A 219 -8.65 -1.59 -6.40
C THR A 219 -8.35 -2.95 -7.06
N GLN A 220 -7.56 -2.98 -8.13
CA GLN A 220 -7.19 -4.21 -8.85
C GLN A 220 -6.17 -5.08 -8.09
N SER A 221 -5.33 -4.48 -7.24
CA SER A 221 -4.36 -5.22 -6.41
C SER A 221 -4.96 -5.81 -5.14
N MET A 222 -6.21 -5.46 -4.81
CA MET A 222 -6.90 -5.95 -3.63
C MET A 222 -7.67 -7.26 -3.88
N SER A 223 -7.75 -8.11 -2.84
CA SER A 223 -8.69 -9.21 -2.83
C SER A 223 -10.12 -8.68 -2.62
N LYS A 224 -11.10 -9.21 -3.36
CA LYS A 224 -12.52 -8.80 -3.28
C LYS A 224 -13.13 -8.94 -1.87
N HIS A 225 -12.47 -9.68 -0.98
CA HIS A 225 -12.89 -9.91 0.42
C HIS A 225 -12.25 -8.96 1.45
N SER A 226 -11.35 -8.06 1.02
CA SER A 226 -10.58 -7.19 1.92
C SER A 226 -11.24 -5.82 2.20
N LEU A 227 -12.35 -5.50 1.52
CA LEU A 227 -13.03 -4.21 1.61
C LEU A 227 -14.25 -4.26 2.53
N SER A 228 -14.32 -3.36 3.51
CA SER A 228 -15.57 -3.13 4.24
C SER A 228 -16.63 -2.57 3.29
N ALA A 229 -17.91 -2.81 3.58
CA ALA A 229 -19.02 -2.35 2.74
C ALA A 229 -18.99 -0.82 2.53
N GLU A 230 -18.59 -0.07 3.57
CA GLU A 230 -18.53 1.39 3.54
C GLU A 230 -17.39 1.91 2.66
N LYS A 231 -16.21 1.28 2.69
CA LYS A 231 -15.09 1.61 1.79
C LYS A 231 -15.41 1.26 0.35
N SER A 232 -16.02 0.09 0.13
CA SER A 232 -16.47 -0.34 -1.20
C SER A 232 -17.46 0.67 -1.79
N GLN A 233 -18.40 1.14 -0.98
CA GLN A 233 -19.37 2.18 -1.37
C GLN A 233 -18.69 3.52 -1.70
N ALA A 234 -17.69 3.95 -0.93
CA ALA A 234 -16.95 5.19 -1.19
C ALA A 234 -16.19 5.14 -2.53
N ILE A 235 -15.46 4.05 -2.78
CA ILE A 235 -14.74 3.83 -4.04
C ILE A 235 -15.71 3.75 -5.21
N LYS A 236 -16.82 3.02 -5.06
CA LYS A 236 -17.86 2.93 -6.08
C LYS A 236 -18.42 4.30 -6.45
N LEU A 237 -18.73 5.13 -5.45
CA LEU A 237 -19.24 6.49 -5.69
C LEU A 237 -18.24 7.34 -6.48
N TYR A 238 -16.95 7.25 -6.16
CA TYR A 238 -15.90 7.92 -6.92
C TYR A 238 -15.83 7.43 -8.38
N LEU A 239 -15.86 6.11 -8.59
CA LEU A 239 -15.83 5.53 -9.94
C LEU A 239 -17.08 5.93 -10.74
N ASP A 240 -18.26 5.93 -10.12
CA ASP A 240 -19.50 6.39 -10.76
C ASP A 240 -19.40 7.87 -11.19
N ASN A 241 -18.81 8.73 -10.35
CA ASN A 241 -18.60 10.15 -10.66
C ASN A 241 -17.55 10.39 -11.76
N THR A 242 -16.54 9.52 -11.87
CA THR A 242 -15.49 9.64 -12.90
C THR A 242 -15.86 9.02 -14.24
N LYS A 243 -16.95 8.25 -14.32
CA LYS A 243 -17.42 7.60 -15.56
C LYS A 243 -17.51 8.57 -16.75
N GLN A 244 -18.05 9.77 -16.54
CA GLN A 244 -18.17 10.75 -17.63
C GLN A 244 -16.81 11.26 -18.11
N ALA A 245 -15.80 11.35 -17.25
CA ALA A 245 -14.46 11.72 -17.69
C ALA A 245 -13.84 10.61 -18.54
N VAL A 246 -14.04 9.35 -18.14
CA VAL A 246 -13.49 8.16 -18.83
C VAL A 246 -14.16 7.91 -20.20
N PHE A 247 -15.49 8.11 -20.30
CA PHE A 247 -16.28 7.78 -21.50
C PHE A 247 -16.88 8.98 -22.23
N GLY A 248 -16.67 10.22 -21.76
CA GLY A 248 -17.37 11.42 -22.24
C GLY A 248 -16.54 12.42 -23.08
N LYS A 249 -15.25 12.20 -23.29
CA LYS A 249 -14.40 13.03 -24.18
C LYS A 249 -13.84 12.21 -25.36
N ASN A 250 -13.45 12.90 -26.43
CA ASN A 250 -12.73 12.37 -27.60
C ASN A 250 -11.30 11.86 -27.27
N GLU A 251 -11.10 11.28 -26.09
CA GLU A 251 -9.83 10.70 -25.67
C GLU A 251 -9.87 9.19 -25.87
N GLN A 252 -8.93 8.69 -26.67
CA GLN A 252 -8.69 7.29 -26.98
C GLN A 252 -7.92 6.57 -25.86
N ASP A 253 -8.04 6.99 -24.59
CA ASP A 253 -7.35 6.30 -23.51
C ASP A 253 -8.10 5.02 -23.11
N ASN A 254 -7.93 4.00 -23.96
CA ASN A 254 -8.48 2.67 -23.79
C ASN A 254 -8.01 2.01 -22.49
N TYR A 255 -6.85 2.41 -21.95
CA TYR A 255 -6.34 1.89 -20.69
C TYR A 255 -7.25 2.31 -19.53
N ASP A 256 -7.60 3.59 -19.43
CA ASP A 256 -8.49 4.08 -18.37
C ASP A 256 -9.89 3.47 -18.46
N LYS A 257 -10.39 3.20 -19.68
CA LYS A 257 -11.69 2.53 -19.91
C LYS A 257 -11.71 1.10 -19.37
N ILE A 258 -10.69 0.31 -19.71
CA ILE A 258 -10.55 -1.07 -19.21
C ILE A 258 -10.48 -1.06 -17.69
N ASN A 259 -9.55 -0.27 -17.14
CA ASN A 259 -9.30 -0.26 -15.71
C ASN A 259 -10.50 0.25 -14.90
N TRP A 260 -11.27 1.21 -15.43
CA TRP A 260 -12.52 1.62 -14.82
C TRP A 260 -13.53 0.46 -14.75
N ILE A 261 -13.73 -0.28 -15.85
CA ILE A 261 -14.66 -1.43 -15.90
C ILE A 261 -14.22 -2.49 -14.88
N GLU A 262 -12.94 -2.82 -14.84
CA GLU A 262 -12.41 -3.80 -13.92
C GLU A 262 -12.58 -3.37 -12.46
N SER A 263 -12.23 -2.12 -12.14
CA SER A 263 -12.35 -1.57 -10.80
C SER A 263 -13.81 -1.57 -10.31
N VAL A 264 -14.75 -1.14 -11.16
CA VAL A 264 -16.18 -1.15 -10.82
C VAL A 264 -16.70 -2.57 -10.62
N SER A 265 -16.25 -3.55 -11.40
CA SER A 265 -16.66 -4.96 -11.23
C SER A 265 -16.17 -5.59 -9.91
N LEU A 266 -15.08 -5.05 -9.35
CA LEU A 266 -14.52 -5.50 -8.08
C LEU A 266 -15.28 -4.92 -6.88
N VAL A 267 -15.64 -3.63 -6.95
CA VAL A 267 -16.34 -2.92 -5.86
C VAL A 267 -17.86 -2.90 -5.99
N SER A 268 -18.41 -3.57 -7.00
CA SER A 268 -19.85 -3.71 -7.18
C SER A 268 -20.26 -5.16 -7.45
N ASP A 269 -21.56 -5.41 -7.39
CA ASP A 269 -22.15 -6.72 -7.70
C ASP A 269 -22.33 -6.95 -9.21
N LYS A 270 -21.82 -6.05 -10.05
CA LYS A 270 -21.93 -6.16 -11.51
C LYS A 270 -20.74 -6.93 -12.09
N SER A 271 -21.02 -7.85 -13.01
CA SER A 271 -19.98 -8.51 -13.79
C SER A 271 -19.32 -7.52 -14.77
N LYS A 272 -18.11 -7.84 -15.24
CA LYS A 272 -17.44 -7.04 -16.27
C LYS A 272 -18.27 -7.02 -17.55
N GLU A 273 -18.84 -8.16 -17.90
CA GLU A 273 -19.66 -8.40 -19.07
C GLU A 273 -20.95 -7.53 -19.03
N ASP A 274 -21.64 -7.49 -17.88
CA ASP A 274 -22.82 -6.64 -17.71
C ASP A 274 -22.50 -5.15 -17.83
N LEU A 275 -21.36 -4.72 -17.27
CA LEU A 275 -20.90 -3.33 -17.38
C LEU A 275 -20.62 -2.96 -18.84
N VAL A 276 -19.91 -3.84 -19.57
CA VAL A 276 -19.59 -3.65 -20.99
C VAL A 276 -20.84 -3.56 -21.83
N VAL A 277 -21.80 -4.50 -21.69
CA VAL A 277 -23.07 -4.48 -22.43
C VAL A 277 -23.81 -3.16 -22.20
N ASN A 278 -23.88 -2.70 -20.95
CA ASN A 278 -24.53 -1.43 -20.62
C ASN A 278 -23.82 -0.22 -21.25
N ILE A 279 -22.49 -0.20 -21.28
CA ILE A 279 -21.72 0.90 -21.89
C ILE A 279 -21.91 0.89 -23.41
N ILE A 280 -21.81 -0.27 -24.05
CA ILE A 280 -21.99 -0.41 -25.51
C ILE A 280 -23.37 0.07 -25.95
N ASN A 281 -24.42 -0.26 -25.20
CA ASN A 281 -25.79 0.13 -25.52
C ASN A 281 -26.12 1.60 -25.21
N SER A 282 -25.34 2.27 -24.36
CA SER A 282 -25.61 3.65 -23.93
C SER A 282 -24.67 4.71 -24.52
N SER A 283 -23.54 4.28 -25.07
CA SER A 283 -22.57 5.17 -25.74
C SER A 283 -23.05 5.51 -27.15
N ASN A 284 -22.80 6.75 -27.58
CA ASN A 284 -22.98 7.17 -28.98
C ASN A 284 -21.68 7.12 -29.77
N ASN A 285 -20.56 6.77 -29.13
CA ASN A 285 -19.25 6.74 -29.78
C ASN A 285 -19.00 5.36 -30.39
N VAL A 286 -19.04 5.28 -31.73
CA VAL A 286 -18.88 4.03 -32.48
C VAL A 286 -17.52 3.38 -32.24
N ALA A 287 -16.45 4.18 -32.21
CA ALA A 287 -15.08 3.68 -31.98
C ALA A 287 -14.94 3.05 -30.59
N GLU A 288 -15.55 3.66 -29.57
CA GLU A 288 -15.58 3.12 -28.21
C GLU A 288 -16.37 1.81 -28.12
N ARG A 289 -17.56 1.77 -28.72
CA ARG A 289 -18.40 0.56 -28.73
C ARG A 289 -17.72 -0.59 -29.43
N ALA A 290 -17.09 -0.32 -30.58
CA ALA A 290 -16.32 -1.30 -31.32
C ALA A 290 -15.10 -1.79 -30.52
N PHE A 291 -14.36 -0.89 -29.88
CA PHE A 291 -13.25 -1.25 -29.00
C PHE A 291 -13.68 -2.19 -27.88
N LEU A 292 -14.75 -1.85 -27.14
CA LEU A 292 -15.24 -2.68 -26.04
C LEU A 292 -15.76 -4.04 -26.51
N ALA A 293 -16.47 -4.10 -27.65
CA ALA A 293 -16.94 -5.34 -28.24
C ALA A 293 -15.79 -6.26 -28.68
N SER A 294 -14.67 -5.67 -29.14
CA SER A 294 -13.44 -6.40 -29.49
C SER A 294 -12.71 -6.92 -28.26
N TYR A 295 -12.54 -6.06 -27.24
CA TYR A 295 -11.76 -6.36 -26.04
C TYR A 295 -12.47 -7.34 -25.10
N TYR A 296 -13.80 -7.32 -25.06
CA TYR A 296 -14.64 -8.21 -24.26
C TYR A 296 -15.55 -9.07 -25.17
N PRO A 297 -14.98 -10.06 -25.90
CA PRO A 297 -15.75 -10.85 -26.86
C PRO A 297 -16.86 -11.69 -26.20
N ASP A 298 -16.66 -12.08 -24.93
CA ASP A 298 -17.60 -12.87 -24.14
C ASP A 298 -18.81 -12.07 -23.65
N ALA A 299 -18.81 -10.74 -23.83
CA ALA A 299 -19.98 -9.91 -23.56
C ALA A 299 -21.15 -10.37 -24.44
N GLN A 300 -22.23 -10.80 -23.78
CA GLN A 300 -23.43 -11.34 -24.42
C GLN A 300 -24.31 -10.18 -24.93
N LEU A 301 -23.90 -9.57 -26.04
CA LEU A 301 -24.72 -8.60 -26.75
C LEU A 301 -25.90 -9.30 -27.41
N SER A 302 -27.09 -8.71 -27.28
CA SER A 302 -28.29 -9.19 -27.97
C SER A 302 -28.13 -9.05 -29.49
N ASN A 303 -28.87 -9.85 -30.27
CA ASN A 303 -28.87 -9.71 -31.73
C ASN A 303 -29.29 -8.31 -32.18
N GLU A 304 -30.21 -7.66 -31.46
CA GLU A 304 -30.59 -6.26 -31.71
C GLU A 304 -29.41 -5.31 -31.49
N SER A 305 -28.72 -5.43 -30.34
CA SER A 305 -27.52 -4.63 -30.03
C SER A 305 -26.40 -4.83 -31.07
N LEU A 306 -26.19 -6.08 -31.52
CA LEU A 306 -25.21 -6.42 -32.55
C LEU A 306 -25.59 -5.83 -33.91
N SER A 307 -26.87 -5.89 -34.29
CA SER A 307 -27.38 -5.26 -35.52
C SER A 307 -27.21 -3.74 -35.50
N THR A 308 -27.57 -3.07 -34.40
CA THR A 308 -27.37 -1.61 -34.28
C THR A 308 -25.88 -1.25 -34.35
N LEU A 309 -25.01 -1.97 -33.63
CA LEU A 309 -23.56 -1.73 -33.67
C LEU A 309 -22.98 -1.97 -35.07
N LYS A 310 -23.47 -2.98 -35.80
CA LYS A 310 -23.09 -3.22 -37.19
C LYS A 310 -23.41 -2.02 -38.07
N ASP A 311 -24.65 -1.54 -38.05
CA ASP A 311 -25.10 -0.42 -38.88
C ASP A 311 -24.29 0.85 -38.58
N ASP A 312 -24.01 1.10 -37.30
CA ASP A 312 -23.19 2.23 -36.85
C ASP A 312 -21.74 2.13 -37.35
N ILE A 313 -21.12 0.94 -37.29
CA ILE A 313 -19.76 0.69 -37.79
C ILE A 313 -19.70 0.86 -39.31
N GLU A 314 -20.68 0.34 -40.05
CA GLU A 314 -20.74 0.48 -41.51
C GLU A 314 -20.85 1.95 -41.93
N SER A 315 -21.65 2.74 -41.21
CA SER A 315 -21.75 4.19 -41.40
C SER A 315 -20.41 4.89 -41.11
N GLU A 316 -19.76 4.57 -40.00
CA GLU A 316 -18.48 5.17 -39.59
C GLU A 316 -17.34 4.83 -40.57
N LEU A 317 -17.28 3.59 -41.06
CA LEU A 317 -16.30 3.15 -42.06
C LEU A 317 -16.36 3.96 -43.37
N GLY A 318 -17.54 4.49 -43.71
CA GLY A 318 -17.73 5.36 -44.87
C GLY A 318 -17.08 6.74 -44.76
N VAL A 319 -16.75 7.18 -43.53
CA VAL A 319 -16.24 8.54 -43.25
C VAL A 319 -14.90 8.56 -42.52
N VAL A 320 -14.50 7.46 -41.85
CA VAL A 320 -13.26 7.38 -41.08
C VAL A 320 -12.02 7.51 -41.98
N GLN A 321 -11.07 8.36 -41.58
CA GLN A 321 -9.79 8.55 -42.29
C GLN A 321 -8.60 7.89 -41.59
N ASP A 322 -8.73 7.61 -40.30
CA ASP A 322 -7.71 6.92 -39.50
C ASP A 322 -7.66 5.43 -39.88
N GLU A 323 -6.52 4.99 -40.40
CA GLU A 323 -6.35 3.63 -40.93
C GLU A 323 -6.33 2.56 -39.82
N ALA A 324 -5.81 2.90 -38.63
CA ALA A 324 -5.77 1.96 -37.51
C ALA A 324 -7.19 1.74 -36.94
N LEU A 325 -7.96 2.83 -36.81
CA LEU A 325 -9.36 2.75 -36.43
C LEU A 325 -10.17 2.00 -37.49
N ARG A 326 -9.95 2.27 -38.78
CA ARG A 326 -10.61 1.57 -39.88
C ARG A 326 -10.39 0.06 -39.82
N GLN A 327 -9.15 -0.39 -39.62
CA GLN A 327 -8.83 -1.82 -39.49
C GLN A 327 -9.48 -2.47 -38.27
N ASN A 328 -9.53 -1.76 -37.14
CA ASN A 328 -10.23 -2.24 -35.94
C ASN A 328 -11.74 -2.38 -36.20
N LEU A 329 -12.36 -1.37 -36.79
CA LEU A 329 -13.78 -1.37 -37.15
C LEU A 329 -14.11 -2.52 -38.12
N GLN A 330 -13.27 -2.78 -39.13
CA GLN A 330 -13.44 -3.92 -40.05
C GLN A 330 -13.36 -5.27 -39.31
N THR A 331 -12.38 -5.44 -38.43
CA THR A 331 -12.22 -6.67 -37.63
C THR A 331 -13.44 -6.93 -36.75
N VAL A 332 -13.95 -5.89 -36.08
CA VAL A 332 -15.15 -5.99 -35.25
C VAL A 332 -16.38 -6.30 -36.09
N LEU A 333 -16.52 -5.66 -37.26
CA LEU A 333 -17.62 -5.91 -38.20
C LEU A 333 -17.65 -7.37 -38.69
N GLU A 334 -16.50 -7.95 -39.02
CA GLU A 334 -16.39 -9.37 -39.39
C GLU A 334 -16.86 -10.29 -38.25
N ASN A 335 -16.43 -10.01 -37.02
CA ASN A 335 -16.85 -10.77 -35.83
C ASN A 335 -18.36 -10.66 -35.57
N ILE A 336 -18.95 -9.46 -35.71
CA ILE A 336 -20.39 -9.26 -35.56
C ILE A 336 -21.16 -10.04 -36.64
N ASN A 337 -20.72 -9.97 -37.90
CA ASN A 337 -21.34 -10.70 -38.99
C ASN A 337 -21.31 -12.21 -38.76
N HIS A 338 -20.19 -12.74 -38.27
CA HIS A 338 -20.08 -14.15 -37.90
C HIS A 338 -21.04 -14.53 -36.75
N ARG A 339 -21.17 -13.68 -35.72
CA ARG A 339 -22.08 -13.92 -34.59
C ARG A 339 -23.56 -13.82 -34.97
N LEU A 340 -23.93 -12.95 -35.91
CA LEU A 340 -25.31 -12.82 -36.40
C LEU A 340 -25.71 -13.92 -37.40
N ALA A 341 -24.74 -14.56 -38.03
CA ALA A 341 -24.96 -15.66 -38.99
C ALA A 341 -25.13 -17.03 -38.31
N ASN A 342 -24.69 -17.16 -37.05
CA ASN A 342 -24.89 -18.32 -36.19
C ASN A 342 -26.03 -18.07 -35.21
#